data_AF-A0A484ZD01-F1
#
_entry.id   AF-A0A484ZD01-F1
#
_cell.length_a   1.000
_cell.length_b   1.000
_cell.length_c   1.000
_cell.angle_alpha   90.00
_cell.angle_beta   90.00
_cell.angle_gamma   90.00
#
_symmetry.space_group_name_H-M   'P 1'
#
loop_
_entity.id
_entity.type
_entity.pdbx_description
1 polymer ?
#
loop_
_entity_poly.entity_id
_entity_poly.type
_entity_poly.pdbx_seq_one_letter_code
_entity_poly.pdbx_strand_id
1 'polypeptide(L)'
;MTEFNYRYACDKDACIFVGVRLTGGQSEKEEIISELQNGGYQIVDLSDDEMAKLHVRYMVGGRPAKPLRERLYSFEFPESGGALLRFLQTLGTHWNISLFHYRSHGTDYGRVLAGFELDERSPEFEQHLKQLGYACHDETDNPAFRFFFSGLIPRLSECHRTMTGGLLPSFEGNISKLTIDKLQVQAMSGFSGFNQQALTFLQDVRIQNSKDWFDEHRSIYDDQILTPFRLLVDDLSQSMLMIDPEFETRPAIGKTLSRIHRDTRFSHDKSRYRSHMWLTFKRHSKDWKDAPVYFFEIAPDFYRYGLGYYSASKSTMDLFRQLINRDEKAFLKVASCCKSPFELVGESYKRPLVKEQAAKLADWYNRKSFAVMHTSRDMEMVFDNGLITHLEKGFKQLAPLYDYLMRVEQLKRNPED
;
A
#
# COMPACT_ATOMS: atom_id res chain seq x y z
N MET A 1 -10.80 -19.27 -5.31
CA MET A 1 -10.58 -18.88 -3.89
C MET A 1 -9.67 -17.66 -3.87
N THR A 2 -9.97 -16.67 -3.02
CA THR A 2 -9.15 -15.45 -2.84
C THR A 2 -8.55 -15.36 -1.44
N GLU A 3 -9.24 -15.89 -0.44
CA GLU A 3 -8.78 -15.96 0.94
C GLU A 3 -9.21 -17.30 1.54
N PHE A 4 -8.36 -17.88 2.38
CA PHE A 4 -8.65 -19.08 3.14
C PHE A 4 -7.86 -19.03 4.44
N ASN A 5 -8.54 -18.63 5.51
CA ASN A 5 -7.92 -18.37 6.81
C ASN A 5 -8.59 -19.19 7.91
N TYR A 6 -7.78 -19.82 8.75
CA TYR A 6 -8.21 -20.68 9.83
C TYR A 6 -7.21 -20.61 10.98
N ARG A 7 -7.75 -20.60 12.20
CA ARG A 7 -6.98 -20.82 13.43
C ARG A 7 -7.72 -21.81 14.29
N TYR A 8 -6.98 -22.74 14.87
CA TYR A 8 -7.52 -23.62 15.90
C TYR A 8 -8.17 -22.82 17.04
N ALA A 9 -9.44 -23.09 17.29
CA ALA A 9 -10.20 -22.49 18.39
C ALA A 9 -10.71 -23.55 19.37
N CYS A 10 -11.26 -24.67 18.88
CA CYS A 10 -11.75 -25.77 19.71
C CYS A 10 -11.71 -27.11 18.96
N ASP A 11 -11.90 -28.22 19.68
CA ASP A 11 -11.83 -29.60 19.14
C ASP A 11 -13.11 -30.05 18.41
N LYS A 12 -14.20 -29.28 18.49
CA LYS A 12 -15.51 -29.67 17.93
C LYS A 12 -15.76 -29.07 16.56
N ASP A 13 -15.65 -27.74 16.47
CA ASP A 13 -16.00 -26.98 15.28
C ASP A 13 -14.82 -26.09 14.87
N ALA A 14 -14.37 -26.28 13.64
CA ALA A 14 -13.37 -25.42 13.00
C ALA A 14 -14.08 -24.31 12.23
N CYS A 15 -13.87 -23.05 12.63
CA CYS A 15 -14.39 -21.90 11.90
C CYS A 15 -13.37 -21.44 10.86
N ILE A 16 -13.76 -21.46 9.58
CA ILE A 16 -12.90 -21.09 8.46
C ILE A 16 -13.46 -19.84 7.80
N PHE A 17 -12.60 -18.83 7.62
CA PHE A 17 -12.94 -17.64 6.86
C PHE A 17 -12.50 -17.83 5.40
N VAL A 18 -13.47 -17.80 4.48
CA VAL A 18 -13.23 -18.06 3.05
C VAL A 18 -13.70 -16.87 2.22
N GLY A 19 -12.80 -16.37 1.38
CA GLY A 19 -13.14 -15.38 0.36
C GLY A 19 -13.21 -16.04 -1.01
N VAL A 20 -14.34 -15.95 -1.72
CA VAL A 20 -14.50 -16.49 -3.08
C VAL A 20 -14.70 -15.34 -4.07
N ARG A 21 -14.00 -15.40 -5.21
CA ARG A 21 -14.24 -14.49 -6.34
C ARG A 21 -15.33 -15.08 -7.21
N LEU A 22 -16.40 -14.32 -7.41
CA LEU A 22 -17.53 -14.70 -8.23
C LEU A 22 -17.38 -14.11 -9.64
N THR A 23 -17.73 -14.88 -10.66
CA THR A 23 -17.85 -14.46 -12.07
C THR A 23 -19.30 -14.40 -12.53
N GLY A 24 -20.19 -15.21 -11.93
CA GLY A 24 -21.63 -15.27 -12.16
C GLY A 24 -22.48 -14.41 -11.22
N GLY A 25 -21.84 -13.66 -10.31
CA GLY A 25 -22.54 -12.73 -9.41
C GLY A 25 -23.42 -13.43 -8.37
N GLN A 26 -24.63 -12.93 -8.15
CA GLN A 26 -25.51 -13.38 -7.06
C GLN A 26 -25.95 -14.84 -7.21
N SER A 27 -26.25 -15.30 -8.42
CA SER A 27 -26.71 -16.67 -8.66
C SER A 27 -25.62 -17.71 -8.34
N GLU A 28 -24.37 -17.42 -8.69
CA GLU A 28 -23.22 -18.28 -8.34
C GLU A 28 -23.01 -18.31 -6.81
N LYS A 29 -23.21 -17.18 -6.11
CA LYS A 29 -23.14 -17.13 -4.65
C LYS A 29 -24.15 -18.08 -4.00
N GLU A 30 -25.39 -18.03 -4.45
CA GLU A 30 -26.48 -18.87 -3.90
C GLU A 30 -26.25 -20.36 -4.18
N GLU A 31 -25.72 -20.69 -5.34
CA GLU A 31 -25.31 -22.06 -5.69
C GLU A 31 -24.22 -22.58 -4.76
N ILE A 32 -23.13 -21.82 -4.56
CA ILE A 32 -22.03 -22.19 -3.66
C ILE A 32 -22.51 -22.38 -2.21
N ILE A 33 -23.36 -21.46 -1.71
CA ILE A 33 -23.93 -21.57 -0.36
C ILE A 33 -24.76 -22.85 -0.24
N SER A 34 -25.60 -23.14 -1.24
CA SER A 34 -26.46 -24.32 -1.25
C SER A 34 -25.64 -25.61 -1.29
N GLU A 35 -24.60 -25.68 -2.12
CA GLU A 35 -23.70 -26.84 -2.21
C GLU A 35 -23.00 -27.13 -0.87
N LEU A 36 -22.47 -26.09 -0.22
CA LEU A 36 -21.79 -26.22 1.06
C LEU A 36 -22.76 -26.60 2.19
N GLN A 37 -23.99 -26.06 2.19
CA GLN A 37 -25.03 -26.44 3.15
C GLN A 37 -25.46 -27.90 2.96
N ASN A 38 -25.60 -28.36 1.71
CA ASN A 38 -25.88 -29.76 1.38
C ASN A 38 -24.71 -30.69 1.79
N GLY A 39 -23.48 -30.17 1.81
CA GLY A 39 -22.30 -30.83 2.36
C GLY A 39 -22.26 -30.90 3.89
N GLY A 40 -23.25 -30.34 4.59
CA GLY A 40 -23.35 -30.35 6.06
C GLY A 40 -22.57 -29.23 6.76
N TYR A 41 -22.05 -28.25 6.02
CA TYR A 41 -21.32 -27.12 6.61
C TYR A 41 -22.28 -26.03 7.09
N GLN A 42 -22.01 -25.48 8.28
CA GLN A 42 -22.68 -24.26 8.74
C GLN A 42 -22.03 -23.04 8.09
N ILE A 43 -22.85 -22.19 7.46
CA ILE A 43 -22.37 -21.04 6.68
C ILE A 43 -23.06 -19.77 7.16
N VAL A 44 -22.27 -18.71 7.27
CA VAL A 44 -22.75 -17.35 7.47
C VAL A 44 -22.27 -16.51 6.28
N ASP A 45 -23.21 -15.95 5.51
CA ASP A 45 -22.86 -15.06 4.38
C ASP A 45 -22.47 -13.68 4.91
N LEU A 46 -21.20 -13.32 4.73
CA LEU A 46 -20.62 -12.03 5.11
C LEU A 46 -20.43 -11.09 3.91
N SER A 47 -21.05 -11.40 2.76
CA SER A 47 -20.89 -10.64 1.52
C SER A 47 -21.35 -9.20 1.61
N ASP A 48 -22.22 -8.85 2.56
CA ASP A 48 -22.70 -7.48 2.81
C ASP A 48 -22.23 -6.94 4.18
N ASP A 49 -21.38 -7.68 4.88
CA ASP A 49 -20.85 -7.28 6.17
C ASP A 49 -19.58 -6.43 6.01
N GLU A 50 -19.72 -5.12 6.20
CA GLU A 50 -18.61 -4.18 6.08
C GLU A 50 -17.52 -4.39 7.15
N MET A 51 -17.89 -4.83 8.35
CA MET A 51 -16.91 -5.18 9.40
C MET A 51 -16.04 -6.36 8.96
N ALA A 52 -16.64 -7.35 8.31
CA ALA A 52 -15.93 -8.49 7.78
C ALA A 52 -14.98 -8.11 6.64
N LYS A 53 -15.45 -7.27 5.71
CA LYS A 53 -14.67 -6.81 4.55
C LYS A 53 -13.54 -5.85 4.88
N LEU A 54 -13.73 -4.97 5.86
CA LEU A 54 -12.76 -3.92 6.20
C LEU A 54 -11.81 -4.33 7.32
N HIS A 55 -12.27 -5.13 8.29
CA HIS A 55 -11.53 -5.44 9.51
C HIS A 55 -11.29 -6.94 9.69
N VAL A 56 -12.35 -7.75 9.84
CA VAL A 56 -12.21 -9.14 10.32
C VAL A 56 -11.32 -9.96 9.41
N ARG A 57 -11.40 -9.80 8.08
CA ARG A 57 -10.54 -10.53 7.13
C ARG A 57 -9.03 -10.35 7.37
N TYR A 58 -8.63 -9.26 8.03
CA TYR A 58 -7.23 -8.96 8.39
C TYR A 58 -6.88 -9.39 9.82
N MET A 59 -7.87 -9.80 10.61
CA MET A 59 -7.74 -10.15 12.03
C MET A 59 -7.93 -11.65 12.29
N VAL A 60 -8.43 -12.42 11.31
CA VAL A 60 -8.55 -13.89 11.43
C VAL A 60 -7.16 -14.49 11.60
N GLY A 61 -6.93 -15.12 12.76
CA GLY A 61 -5.68 -15.84 13.00
C GLY A 61 -5.28 -15.95 14.47
N GLY A 62 -5.54 -14.92 15.29
CA GLY A 62 -5.38 -14.83 16.76
C GLY A 62 -4.54 -15.88 17.53
N ARG A 63 -4.86 -16.08 18.82
CA ARG A 63 -4.23 -17.11 19.65
C ARG A 63 -5.16 -18.30 19.83
N PRO A 64 -4.63 -19.53 19.92
CA PRO A 64 -5.43 -20.71 20.18
C PRO A 64 -5.94 -20.69 21.62
N ALA A 65 -7.09 -21.31 21.86
CA ALA A 65 -7.69 -21.35 23.20
C ALA A 65 -6.88 -22.20 24.21
N LYS A 66 -6.03 -23.10 23.72
CA LYS A 66 -5.11 -23.92 24.52
C LYS A 66 -3.68 -23.79 23.98
N PRO A 67 -2.63 -23.93 24.80
CA PRO A 67 -1.26 -24.00 24.31
C PRO A 67 -1.11 -25.21 23.37
N LEU A 68 -0.59 -24.96 22.17
CA LEU A 68 -0.30 -25.98 21.16
C LEU A 68 1.20 -26.11 20.97
N ARG A 69 1.67 -27.33 20.70
CA ARG A 69 3.04 -27.59 20.25
C ARG A 69 3.05 -27.56 18.73
N GLU A 70 3.20 -26.37 18.19
CA GLU A 70 3.05 -26.12 16.76
C GLU A 70 4.35 -25.66 16.12
N ARG A 71 4.63 -26.17 14.93
CA ARG A 71 5.67 -25.68 14.03
C ARG A 71 5.02 -24.90 12.90
N LEU A 72 5.60 -23.75 12.57
CA LEU A 72 5.09 -22.84 11.56
C LEU A 72 5.92 -22.95 10.30
N TYR A 73 5.26 -23.02 9.15
CA TYR A 73 5.93 -23.05 7.85
C TYR A 73 5.29 -22.05 6.90
N SER A 74 6.12 -21.33 6.17
CA SER A 74 5.71 -20.58 4.99
C SER A 74 5.95 -21.43 3.75
N PHE A 75 4.99 -21.39 2.81
CA PHE A 75 5.04 -22.11 1.53
C PHE A 75 4.83 -21.13 0.40
N GLU A 76 5.61 -21.30 -0.67
CA GLU A 76 5.43 -20.59 -1.93
C GLU A 76 5.20 -21.58 -3.07
N PHE A 77 4.18 -21.33 -3.88
CA PHE A 77 3.91 -22.13 -5.08
C PHE A 77 3.35 -21.27 -6.21
N PRO A 78 3.57 -21.64 -7.48
CA PRO A 78 3.03 -20.89 -8.62
C PRO A 78 1.50 -20.81 -8.54
N GLU A 79 0.95 -19.60 -8.54
CA GLU A 79 -0.49 -19.38 -8.47
C GLU A 79 -1.13 -19.71 -9.82
N SER A 80 -2.06 -20.67 -9.80
CA SER A 80 -2.81 -21.11 -10.98
C SER A 80 -4.17 -21.63 -10.53
N GLY A 81 -5.12 -21.78 -11.46
CA GLY A 81 -6.45 -22.31 -11.13
C GLY A 81 -6.35 -23.63 -10.34
N GLY A 82 -6.87 -23.61 -9.10
CA GLY A 82 -6.85 -24.77 -8.20
C GLY A 82 -5.51 -25.07 -7.50
N ALA A 83 -4.53 -24.16 -7.52
CA ALA A 83 -3.23 -24.36 -6.88
C ALA A 83 -3.33 -24.65 -5.37
N LEU A 84 -4.16 -23.89 -4.65
CA LEU A 84 -4.41 -24.14 -3.22
C LEU A 84 -5.05 -25.52 -2.96
N LEU A 85 -5.99 -25.95 -3.81
CA LEU A 85 -6.60 -27.27 -3.66
C LEU A 85 -5.56 -28.37 -3.86
N ARG A 86 -4.71 -28.24 -4.89
CA ARG A 86 -3.58 -29.17 -5.10
C ARG A 86 -2.63 -29.15 -3.92
N PHE A 87 -2.31 -27.98 -3.38
CA PHE A 87 -1.47 -27.88 -2.18
C PHE A 87 -2.07 -28.65 -1.00
N LEU A 88 -3.35 -28.43 -0.67
CA LEU A 88 -4.04 -29.13 0.41
C LEU A 88 -4.13 -30.65 0.18
N GLN A 89 -4.41 -31.07 -1.06
CA GLN A 89 -4.44 -32.49 -1.43
C GLN A 89 -3.05 -33.14 -1.31
N THR A 90 -1.99 -32.42 -1.67
CA THR A 90 -0.61 -32.93 -1.61
C THR A 90 -0.10 -32.95 -0.18
N LEU A 91 -0.45 -31.95 0.63
CA LEU A 91 -0.15 -31.90 2.06
C LEU A 91 -0.78 -33.09 2.79
N GLY A 92 -1.95 -33.53 2.34
CA GLY A 92 -2.65 -34.71 2.83
C GLY A 92 -3.37 -34.49 4.16
N THR A 93 -3.89 -35.57 4.74
CA THR A 93 -4.68 -35.55 5.99
C THR A 93 -3.94 -36.13 7.20
N HIS A 94 -2.63 -36.36 7.06
CA HIS A 94 -1.83 -37.04 8.08
C HIS A 94 -1.40 -36.12 9.24
N TRP A 95 -1.47 -34.81 9.07
CA TRP A 95 -0.97 -33.83 10.03
C TRP A 95 -2.07 -32.87 10.46
N ASN A 96 -2.12 -32.59 11.76
CA ASN A 96 -3.11 -31.68 12.31
C ASN A 96 -2.70 -30.23 12.03
N ILE A 97 -3.50 -29.52 11.24
CA ILE A 97 -3.27 -28.11 10.92
C ILE A 97 -3.86 -27.27 12.06
N SER A 98 -3.03 -26.48 12.72
CA SER A 98 -3.43 -25.57 13.81
C SER A 98 -3.62 -24.13 13.35
N LEU A 99 -3.02 -23.75 12.21
CA LEU A 99 -3.12 -22.43 11.60
C LEU A 99 -3.06 -22.61 10.09
N PHE A 100 -3.89 -21.87 9.36
CA PHE A 100 -3.77 -21.76 7.92
C PHE A 100 -4.11 -20.34 7.50
N HIS A 101 -3.22 -19.70 6.77
CA HIS A 101 -3.44 -18.35 6.26
C HIS A 101 -3.02 -18.30 4.80
N TYR A 102 -4.02 -18.11 3.93
CA TYR A 102 -3.82 -17.98 2.50
C TYR A 102 -4.56 -16.74 1.99
N ARG A 103 -3.85 -15.97 1.17
CA ARG A 103 -4.42 -14.85 0.43
C ARG A 103 -3.83 -14.80 -0.97
N SER A 104 -4.71 -14.73 -1.96
CA SER A 104 -4.32 -14.52 -3.36
C SER A 104 -3.93 -13.06 -3.54
N HIS A 105 -2.64 -12.78 -3.75
CA HIS A 105 -2.10 -11.43 -3.89
C HIS A 105 -2.07 -10.91 -5.34
N GLY A 106 -2.67 -11.65 -6.29
CA GLY A 106 -2.63 -11.29 -7.72
C GLY A 106 -1.22 -11.33 -8.32
N THR A 107 -0.30 -12.02 -7.65
CA THR A 107 1.08 -12.34 -8.03
C THR A 107 1.12 -13.71 -8.72
N ASP A 108 2.19 -14.02 -9.45
CA ASP A 108 2.40 -15.32 -10.10
C ASP A 108 2.69 -16.47 -9.10
N TYR A 109 2.77 -16.15 -7.79
CA TYR A 109 2.99 -17.09 -6.69
C TYR A 109 1.95 -16.89 -5.58
N GLY A 110 1.40 -17.99 -5.08
CA GLY A 110 0.57 -18.06 -3.89
C GLY A 110 1.45 -18.30 -2.66
N ARG A 111 1.20 -17.54 -1.59
CA ARG A 111 1.86 -17.72 -0.30
C ARG A 111 0.88 -18.29 0.71
N VAL A 112 1.28 -19.37 1.37
CA VAL A 112 0.55 -19.99 2.48
C VAL A 112 1.42 -19.94 3.72
N LEU A 113 0.84 -19.52 4.84
CA LEU A 113 1.43 -19.73 6.15
C LEU A 113 0.60 -20.81 6.85
N ALA A 114 1.20 -21.94 7.22
CA ALA A 114 0.50 -23.01 7.91
C ALA A 114 1.24 -23.46 9.17
N GLY A 115 0.48 -23.63 10.25
CA GLY A 115 0.94 -24.19 11.52
C GLY A 115 0.49 -25.64 11.62
N PHE A 116 1.39 -26.50 12.08
CA PHE A 116 1.15 -27.93 12.26
C PHE A 116 1.44 -28.31 13.70
N GLU A 117 0.51 -29.04 14.32
CA GLU A 117 0.76 -29.66 15.61
C GLU A 117 1.62 -30.91 15.39
N LEU A 118 2.87 -30.86 15.87
CA LEU A 118 3.89 -31.88 15.62
C LEU A 118 4.59 -32.26 16.93
N ASP A 119 5.04 -33.51 17.01
CA ASP A 119 5.87 -34.00 18.10
C ASP A 119 7.34 -33.55 17.92
N GLU A 120 8.14 -33.59 19.01
CA GLU A 120 9.45 -32.92 19.11
C GLU A 120 10.47 -33.30 18.02
N ARG A 121 10.28 -34.42 17.30
CA ARG A 121 11.07 -34.80 16.13
C ARG A 121 10.20 -35.60 15.15
N SER A 122 9.60 -34.93 14.17
CA SER A 122 8.86 -35.58 13.07
C SER A 122 9.69 -35.58 11.77
N PRO A 123 10.72 -36.44 11.63
CA PRO A 123 11.52 -36.52 10.40
C PRO A 123 10.69 -36.93 9.18
N GLU A 124 9.60 -37.67 9.41
CA GLU A 124 8.61 -38.02 8.38
C GLU A 124 7.95 -36.78 7.77
N PHE A 125 7.66 -35.76 8.59
CA PHE A 125 7.10 -34.50 8.11
C PHE A 125 8.08 -33.73 7.24
N GLU A 126 9.35 -33.62 7.66
CA GLU A 126 10.38 -32.93 6.87
C GLU A 126 10.70 -33.68 5.57
N GLN A 127 10.66 -35.02 5.59
CA GLN A 127 10.81 -35.83 4.39
C GLN A 127 9.61 -35.65 3.44
N HIS A 128 8.39 -35.61 3.97
CA HIS A 128 7.18 -35.31 3.21
C HIS A 128 7.28 -33.93 2.56
N LEU A 129 7.63 -32.88 3.30
CA LEU A 129 7.82 -31.53 2.75
C LEU A 129 8.83 -31.48 1.61
N LYS A 130 9.95 -32.22 1.72
CA LYS A 130 10.95 -32.32 0.63
C LYS A 130 10.38 -33.03 -0.61
N GLN A 131 9.52 -34.02 -0.43
CA GLN A 131 8.85 -34.72 -1.53
C GLN A 131 7.76 -33.88 -2.19
N LEU A 132 7.12 -32.96 -1.46
CA LEU A 132 6.12 -32.03 -2.01
C LEU A 132 6.73 -31.11 -3.10
N GLY A 133 8.03 -30.82 -3.02
CA GLY A 133 8.74 -30.00 -4.00
C GLY A 133 8.36 -28.51 -3.97
N TYR A 134 7.61 -28.07 -2.96
CA TYR A 134 7.31 -26.65 -2.73
C TYR A 134 8.46 -25.96 -2.00
N ALA A 135 8.72 -24.71 -2.33
CA ALA A 135 9.60 -23.87 -1.53
C ALA A 135 8.92 -23.67 -0.16
N CYS A 136 9.57 -24.15 0.90
CA CYS A 136 9.10 -23.99 2.27
C CYS A 136 10.20 -23.48 3.18
N HIS A 137 9.82 -22.67 4.17
CA HIS A 137 10.73 -22.14 5.19
C HIS A 137 10.11 -22.35 6.57
N ASP A 138 10.94 -22.80 7.52
CA ASP A 138 10.53 -22.98 8.92
C ASP A 138 10.52 -21.61 9.62
N GLU A 139 9.33 -21.19 10.03
CA GLU A 139 9.05 -19.92 10.72
C GLU A 139 8.67 -20.14 12.19
N THR A 140 8.92 -21.33 12.75
CA THR A 140 8.49 -21.70 14.11
C THR A 140 9.03 -20.74 15.18
N ASP A 141 10.27 -20.28 15.00
CA ASP A 141 10.94 -19.36 15.92
C ASP A 141 10.72 -17.89 15.58
N ASN A 142 9.84 -17.60 14.61
CA ASN A 142 9.54 -16.24 14.20
C ASN A 142 8.96 -15.45 15.39
N PRO A 143 9.56 -14.31 15.76
CA PRO A 143 9.08 -13.50 16.89
C PRO A 143 7.62 -13.06 16.73
N ALA A 144 7.18 -12.72 15.52
CA ALA A 144 5.80 -12.29 15.27
C ALA A 144 4.80 -13.42 15.58
N PHE A 145 5.14 -14.65 15.18
CA PHE A 145 4.35 -15.83 15.52
C PHE A 145 4.28 -16.04 17.03
N ARG A 146 5.42 -16.02 17.72
CA ARG A 146 5.48 -16.22 19.17
C ARG A 146 4.74 -15.14 19.97
N PHE A 147 4.75 -13.89 19.52
CA PHE A 147 4.07 -12.81 20.23
C PHE A 147 2.56 -12.76 19.98
N PHE A 148 2.11 -12.99 18.74
CA PHE A 148 0.71 -12.74 18.39
C PHE A 148 -0.13 -14.00 18.20
N PHE A 149 0.50 -15.11 17.87
CA PHE A 149 -0.21 -16.31 17.46
C PHE A 149 0.05 -17.50 18.39
N SER A 150 1.23 -17.67 18.96
CA SER A 150 1.52 -18.82 19.82
C SER A 150 0.75 -18.75 21.15
N GLY A 151 0.35 -19.92 21.66
CA GLY A 151 -0.28 -20.06 22.98
C GLY A 151 0.71 -20.07 24.15
N LEU A 152 2.01 -20.03 23.88
CA LEU A 152 3.09 -20.10 24.89
C LEU A 152 3.64 -18.70 25.14
N ILE A 153 3.12 -18.02 26.17
CA ILE A 153 3.71 -16.76 26.64
C ILE A 153 5.09 -17.07 27.25
N PRO A 154 6.20 -16.51 26.72
CA PRO A 154 7.48 -16.62 27.40
C PRO A 154 7.35 -15.94 28.78
N ARG A 155 7.69 -16.65 29.87
CA ARG A 155 7.72 -16.02 31.19
C ARG A 155 8.76 -14.89 31.14
N LEU A 156 8.34 -13.68 31.49
CA LEU A 156 9.18 -12.48 31.59
C LEU A 156 10.43 -12.65 32.49
N SER A 157 10.55 -13.76 33.22
CA SER A 157 11.70 -14.13 34.05
C SER A 157 12.94 -14.62 33.28
N GLU A 158 12.85 -14.95 31.99
CA GLU A 158 14.02 -15.39 31.21
C GLU A 158 14.77 -14.24 30.51
N CYS A 159 14.19 -13.04 30.45
CA CYS A 159 14.87 -11.85 29.92
C CYS A 159 15.90 -11.22 30.87
N HIS A 160 16.06 -11.72 32.11
CA HIS A 160 16.88 -11.07 33.15
C HIS A 160 18.25 -11.74 33.43
N ARG A 161 18.71 -12.71 32.62
CA ARG A 161 19.91 -13.50 32.96
C ARG A 161 21.20 -13.15 32.21
N THR A 162 21.26 -12.01 31.54
CA THR A 162 22.53 -11.39 31.10
C THR A 162 22.50 -9.89 31.38
N MET A 163 22.60 -9.51 32.66
CA MET A 163 23.20 -8.26 33.15
C MET A 163 23.13 -8.29 34.68
N THR A 164 24.05 -9.01 35.31
CA THR A 164 24.27 -8.93 36.76
C THR A 164 24.95 -7.62 37.11
N GLY A 165 24.33 -6.85 38.01
CA GLY A 165 25.04 -6.00 38.96
C GLY A 165 24.58 -4.54 39.00
N GLY A 166 23.63 -4.22 39.88
CA GLY A 166 23.35 -2.84 40.27
C GLY A 166 21.95 -2.64 40.86
N LEU A 167 21.88 -2.63 42.18
CA LEU A 167 20.70 -2.43 43.03
C LEU A 167 19.73 -1.31 42.56
N LEU A 168 18.44 -1.63 42.55
CA LEU A 168 17.35 -0.65 42.55
C LEU A 168 17.24 0.02 43.94
N PRO A 169 16.97 1.33 43.98
CA PRO A 169 16.08 1.89 44.98
C PRO A 169 14.72 2.23 44.35
N SER A 170 13.70 1.90 45.11
CA SER A 170 12.29 2.26 45.00
C SER A 170 12.02 3.65 44.40
N PHE A 171 11.08 3.73 43.45
CA PHE A 171 10.42 4.97 43.06
C PHE A 171 8.91 4.74 42.87
N GLU A 172 8.13 5.21 43.84
CA GLU A 172 6.82 5.79 43.59
C GLU A 172 7.02 7.08 42.79
N GLY A 173 6.29 7.27 41.69
CA GLY A 173 6.22 8.58 41.02
C GLY A 173 6.15 8.57 39.49
N ASN A 174 5.02 9.09 39.00
CA ASN A 174 4.80 9.75 37.71
C ASN A 174 5.03 9.00 36.40
N ILE A 175 3.89 8.62 35.79
CA ILE A 175 3.69 8.31 34.37
C ILE A 175 3.94 9.60 33.55
N SER A 176 5.19 9.97 33.35
CA SER A 176 5.60 11.00 32.37
C SER A 176 7.12 11.13 32.39
N LYS A 177 7.80 10.22 31.68
CA LYS A 177 9.24 10.19 31.30
C LYS A 177 9.83 8.77 31.46
N LEU A 178 9.43 7.86 30.59
CA LEU A 178 10.36 6.84 30.08
C LEU A 178 10.25 6.89 28.56
N THR A 179 10.75 8.03 28.07
CA THR A 179 10.79 8.46 26.69
C THR A 179 12.05 7.87 26.07
N ILE A 180 11.86 7.12 24.97
CA ILE A 180 12.80 6.98 23.84
C ILE A 180 14.19 6.48 24.25
N ASP A 181 14.43 5.16 24.14
CA ASP A 181 15.75 4.59 23.80
C ASP A 181 15.80 3.04 23.85
N LYS A 182 14.68 2.36 24.15
CA LYS A 182 14.62 0.87 24.14
C LYS A 182 13.47 0.28 23.33
N LEU A 183 12.94 1.02 22.36
CA LEU A 183 11.89 0.59 21.43
C LEU A 183 12.41 -0.01 20.10
N GLN A 184 13.69 -0.41 20.05
CA GLN A 184 14.33 -0.74 18.77
C GLN A 184 14.17 -2.19 18.29
N VAL A 185 13.27 -2.98 18.89
CA VAL A 185 12.94 -4.33 18.38
C VAL A 185 11.43 -4.57 18.43
N GLN A 186 10.67 -3.71 17.75
CA GLN A 186 9.34 -4.01 17.23
C GLN A 186 9.08 -3.07 16.03
N ALA A 187 8.68 -3.65 14.88
CA ALA A 187 8.37 -3.03 13.58
C ALA A 187 9.55 -2.76 12.61
N MET A 188 9.65 -3.57 11.55
CA MET A 188 10.09 -3.09 10.22
C MET A 188 8.85 -2.97 9.32
N SER A 189 7.83 -2.22 9.75
CA SER A 189 6.57 -2.07 9.03
C SER A 189 6.38 -0.68 8.40
N GLY A 190 7.47 0.01 8.08
CA GLY A 190 7.45 1.35 7.49
C GLY A 190 8.47 1.47 6.36
N PHE A 191 8.29 2.48 5.52
CA PHE A 191 9.18 2.81 4.42
C PHE A 191 10.58 3.19 4.94
N SER A 192 11.60 2.49 4.45
CA SER A 192 12.99 2.71 4.82
C SER A 192 13.80 3.44 3.75
N GLY A 193 13.20 3.79 2.61
CA GLY A 193 13.91 4.23 1.41
C GLY A 193 13.71 3.30 0.22
N PHE A 194 13.90 3.83 -0.98
CA PHE A 194 14.24 3.02 -2.15
C PHE A 194 15.72 2.59 -2.06
N ASN A 195 16.20 1.76 -2.99
CA ASN A 195 17.62 1.43 -3.05
C ASN A 195 18.18 1.58 -4.47
N GLN A 196 19.49 1.40 -4.61
CA GLN A 196 20.16 1.55 -5.91
C GLN A 196 19.60 0.57 -6.95
N GLN A 197 19.21 -0.64 -6.53
CA GLN A 197 18.66 -1.66 -7.43
C GLN A 197 17.33 -1.20 -8.05
N ALA A 198 16.50 -0.47 -7.31
CA ALA A 198 15.30 0.16 -7.84
C ALA A 198 15.61 1.17 -8.97
N LEU A 199 16.57 2.07 -8.77
CA LEU A 199 16.93 3.05 -9.81
C LEU A 199 17.53 2.38 -11.05
N THR A 200 18.41 1.40 -10.84
CA THR A 200 18.99 0.58 -11.92
C THR A 200 17.89 -0.13 -12.69
N PHE A 201 16.91 -0.73 -12.01
CA PHE A 201 15.77 -1.36 -12.67
C PHE A 201 14.97 -0.39 -13.55
N LEU A 202 14.68 0.82 -13.06
CA LEU A 202 13.97 1.84 -13.84
C LEU A 202 14.76 2.32 -15.07
N GLN A 203 16.09 2.24 -15.01
CA GLN A 203 16.96 2.50 -16.16
C GLN A 203 16.95 1.32 -17.14
N ASP A 204 17.12 0.10 -16.65
CA ASP A 204 17.22 -1.09 -17.47
C ASP A 204 15.90 -1.41 -18.19
N VAL A 205 14.76 -1.22 -17.52
CA VAL A 205 13.44 -1.42 -18.13
C VAL A 205 13.22 -0.49 -19.33
N ARG A 206 13.84 0.70 -19.32
CA ARG A 206 13.83 1.64 -20.45
C ARG A 206 14.68 1.14 -21.61
N ILE A 207 15.88 0.62 -21.30
CA ILE A 207 16.87 0.18 -22.29
C ILE A 207 16.38 -1.10 -22.97
N GLN A 208 15.97 -2.07 -22.15
CA GLN A 208 15.59 -3.41 -22.60
C GLN A 208 14.22 -3.40 -23.26
N ASN A 209 13.25 -2.73 -22.62
CA ASN A 209 11.89 -2.54 -23.13
C ASN A 209 11.23 -3.84 -23.69
N SER A 210 11.56 -4.98 -23.07
CA SER A 210 11.17 -6.32 -23.50
C SER A 210 10.32 -7.00 -22.44
N LYS A 211 9.32 -7.77 -22.88
CA LYS A 211 8.45 -8.53 -21.98
C LYS A 211 9.23 -9.63 -21.27
N ASP A 212 10.02 -10.37 -22.01
CA ASP A 212 10.78 -11.51 -21.48
C ASP A 212 11.78 -11.04 -20.43
N TRP A 213 12.51 -9.95 -20.74
CA TRP A 213 13.41 -9.31 -19.77
C TRP A 213 12.66 -8.84 -18.51
N PHE A 214 11.49 -8.21 -18.67
CA PHE A 214 10.71 -7.75 -17.52
C PHE A 214 10.25 -8.92 -16.64
N ASP A 215 9.80 -10.02 -17.24
CA ASP A 215 9.33 -11.18 -16.50
C ASP A 215 10.47 -11.87 -15.73
N GLU A 216 11.67 -11.94 -16.32
CA GLU A 216 12.88 -12.42 -15.64
C GLU A 216 13.29 -11.53 -14.45
N HIS A 217 13.00 -10.23 -14.51
CA HIS A 217 13.37 -9.24 -13.48
C HIS A 217 12.18 -8.79 -12.62
N ARG A 218 11.06 -9.52 -12.69
CA ARG A 218 9.79 -9.15 -12.03
C ARG A 218 9.92 -9.04 -10.51
N SER A 219 10.72 -9.90 -9.89
CA SER A 219 10.98 -9.84 -8.44
C SER A 219 11.62 -8.51 -8.03
N ILE A 220 12.52 -7.95 -8.84
CA ILE A 220 13.13 -6.64 -8.57
C ILE A 220 12.07 -5.53 -8.60
N TYR A 221 11.16 -5.58 -9.59
CA TYR A 221 10.04 -4.65 -9.63
C TYR A 221 9.14 -4.78 -8.41
N ASP A 222 8.75 -6.00 -8.03
CA ASP A 222 7.81 -6.21 -6.92
C ASP A 222 8.44 -5.84 -5.56
N ASP A 223 9.69 -6.24 -5.33
CA ASP A 223 10.37 -6.10 -4.04
C ASP A 223 11.03 -4.73 -3.87
N GLN A 224 11.64 -4.18 -4.91
CA GLN A 224 12.46 -2.98 -4.82
C GLN A 224 11.74 -1.72 -5.28
N ILE A 225 10.68 -1.84 -6.09
CA ILE A 225 9.87 -0.71 -6.53
C ILE A 225 8.52 -0.72 -5.83
N LEU A 226 7.72 -1.76 -6.09
CA LEU A 226 6.31 -1.76 -5.70
C LEU A 226 6.14 -1.80 -4.18
N THR A 227 6.91 -2.63 -3.49
CA THR A 227 6.84 -2.75 -2.02
C THR A 227 7.22 -1.44 -1.31
N PRO A 228 8.35 -0.77 -1.62
CA PRO A 228 8.64 0.55 -1.04
C PRO A 228 7.59 1.60 -1.38
N PHE A 229 7.03 1.61 -2.59
CA PHE A 229 5.93 2.52 -2.92
C PHE A 229 4.69 2.28 -2.06
N ARG A 230 4.37 1.01 -1.75
CA ARG A 230 3.24 0.68 -0.88
C ARG A 230 3.46 1.19 0.55
N LEU A 231 4.64 0.90 1.11
CA LEU A 231 5.03 1.37 2.44
C LEU A 231 5.02 2.90 2.52
N LEU A 232 5.53 3.58 1.48
CA LEU A 232 5.53 5.05 1.43
C LEU A 232 4.10 5.62 1.42
N VAL A 233 3.18 4.99 0.69
CA VAL A 233 1.76 5.40 0.72
C VAL A 233 1.16 5.17 2.10
N ASP A 234 1.40 4.01 2.72
CA ASP A 234 0.88 3.69 4.05
C ASP A 234 1.36 4.72 5.09
N ASP A 235 2.66 5.04 5.11
CA ASP A 235 3.23 6.01 6.04
C ASP A 235 2.72 7.45 5.82
N LEU A 236 2.45 7.83 4.56
CA LEU A 236 1.90 9.15 4.24
C LEU A 236 0.39 9.26 4.47
N SER A 237 -0.33 8.13 4.59
CA SER A 237 -1.79 8.09 4.52
C SER A 237 -2.46 8.97 5.57
N GLN A 238 -2.02 8.90 6.82
CA GLN A 238 -2.62 9.69 7.90
C GLN A 238 -2.42 11.19 7.67
N SER A 239 -1.21 11.60 7.29
CA SER A 239 -0.90 13.01 7.00
C SER A 239 -1.71 13.55 5.82
N MET A 240 -1.96 12.72 4.81
CA MET A 240 -2.79 13.09 3.67
C MET A 240 -4.28 13.17 4.05
N LEU A 241 -4.80 12.24 4.86
CA LEU A 241 -6.19 12.29 5.33
C LEU A 241 -6.50 13.50 6.23
N MET A 242 -5.47 14.03 6.90
CA MET A 242 -5.58 15.30 7.65
C MET A 242 -5.69 16.52 6.72
N ILE A 243 -5.18 16.44 5.49
CA ILE A 243 -5.37 17.47 4.46
C ILE A 243 -6.77 17.31 3.85
N ASP A 244 -7.14 16.09 3.47
CA ASP A 244 -8.45 15.77 2.92
C ASP A 244 -8.91 14.35 3.30
N PRO A 245 -9.98 14.20 4.08
CA PRO A 245 -10.48 12.89 4.49
C PRO A 245 -11.07 12.05 3.34
N GLU A 246 -11.30 12.63 2.17
CA GLU A 246 -11.83 11.92 0.98
C GLU A 246 -10.73 11.37 0.06
N PHE A 247 -9.45 11.48 0.42
CA PHE A 247 -8.38 10.91 -0.39
C PHE A 247 -8.41 9.38 -0.45
N GLU A 248 -8.18 8.83 -1.64
CA GLU A 248 -7.82 7.42 -1.81
C GLU A 248 -6.40 7.20 -1.25
N THR A 249 -6.28 6.30 -0.28
CA THR A 249 -5.02 5.96 0.39
C THR A 249 -4.61 4.50 0.24
N ARG A 250 -5.40 3.65 -0.45
CA ARG A 250 -5.04 2.24 -0.60
C ARG A 250 -3.78 2.09 -1.47
N PRO A 251 -2.72 1.42 -0.99
CA PRO A 251 -1.43 1.27 -1.69
C PRO A 251 -1.53 0.23 -2.84
N ALA A 252 -2.29 0.56 -3.88
CA ALA A 252 -2.60 -0.35 -4.96
C ALA A 252 -2.44 0.30 -6.34
N ILE A 253 -2.03 -0.51 -7.31
CA ILE A 253 -1.90 -0.10 -8.71
C ILE A 253 -3.27 0.32 -9.26
N GLY A 254 -3.31 1.49 -9.89
CA GLY A 254 -4.54 2.09 -10.41
C GLY A 254 -5.39 2.79 -9.36
N LYS A 255 -5.00 2.73 -8.08
CA LYS A 255 -5.52 3.56 -6.99
C LYS A 255 -4.54 4.71 -6.74
N THR A 256 -3.70 4.60 -5.71
CA THR A 256 -2.62 5.54 -5.44
C THR A 256 -1.40 5.31 -6.32
N LEU A 257 -1.10 4.07 -6.72
CA LEU A 257 0.12 3.75 -7.46
C LEU A 257 -0.10 3.70 -8.98
N SER A 258 0.92 4.14 -9.72
CA SER A 258 0.90 4.07 -11.18
C SER A 258 1.14 2.66 -11.71
N ARG A 259 0.84 2.46 -13.00
CA ARG A 259 1.20 1.24 -13.73
C ARG A 259 2.54 1.45 -14.41
N ILE A 260 3.45 0.49 -14.28
CA ILE A 260 4.71 0.50 -15.03
C ILE A 260 4.50 0.26 -16.54
N HIS A 261 3.45 -0.48 -16.91
CA HIS A 261 3.08 -0.67 -18.31
C HIS A 261 2.50 0.61 -18.91
N ARG A 262 2.91 0.92 -20.13
CA ARG A 262 2.46 2.09 -20.86
C ARG A 262 1.24 1.76 -21.71
N ASP A 263 0.28 2.68 -21.74
CA ASP A 263 -0.80 2.64 -22.74
C ASP A 263 -0.30 3.32 -24.00
N THR A 264 0.00 2.54 -25.04
CA THR A 264 0.63 3.01 -26.27
C THR A 264 -0.35 3.22 -27.42
N ARG A 265 -1.66 2.98 -27.21
CA ARG A 265 -2.68 3.04 -28.26
C ARG A 265 -2.71 4.38 -28.99
N PHE A 266 -2.54 5.47 -28.24
CA PHE A 266 -2.61 6.84 -28.76
C PHE A 266 -1.29 7.63 -28.62
N SER A 267 -0.20 6.99 -28.19
CA SER A 267 1.09 7.65 -28.00
C SER A 267 2.00 7.48 -29.21
N HIS A 268 2.78 8.52 -29.57
CA HIS A 268 3.87 8.40 -30.54
C HIS A 268 5.02 7.53 -29.99
N ASP A 269 5.23 7.58 -28.68
CA ASP A 269 6.17 6.70 -27.98
C ASP A 269 5.52 5.32 -27.79
N LYS A 270 6.12 4.31 -28.42
CA LYS A 270 5.66 2.92 -28.39
C LYS A 270 6.40 2.05 -27.37
N SER A 271 7.17 2.65 -26.45
CA SER A 271 7.75 1.93 -25.32
C SER A 271 6.68 1.17 -24.54
N ARG A 272 6.95 -0.09 -24.22
CA ARG A 272 6.05 -0.98 -23.47
C ARG A 272 5.98 -0.59 -22.00
N TYR A 273 7.10 -0.12 -21.47
CA TYR A 273 7.28 0.21 -20.07
C TYR A 273 7.60 1.67 -19.86
N ARG A 274 7.29 2.17 -18.66
CA ARG A 274 7.73 3.46 -18.16
C ARG A 274 9.03 3.28 -17.42
N SER A 275 9.91 4.28 -17.53
CA SER A 275 11.17 4.36 -16.80
C SER A 275 11.05 5.21 -15.53
N HIS A 276 9.85 5.34 -15.01
CA HIS A 276 9.53 6.12 -13.81
C HIS A 276 8.24 5.58 -13.22
N MET A 277 8.10 5.72 -11.92
CA MET A 277 6.92 5.30 -11.17
C MET A 277 6.48 6.44 -10.25
N TRP A 278 5.18 6.50 -9.97
CA TRP A 278 4.62 7.57 -9.15
C TRP A 278 3.48 7.07 -8.29
N LEU A 279 3.26 7.80 -7.21
CA LEU A 279 2.06 7.73 -6.40
C LEU A 279 1.25 9.02 -6.56
N THR A 280 -0.06 8.94 -6.32
CA THR A 280 -0.96 10.08 -6.26
C THR A 280 -1.94 9.95 -5.11
N PHE A 281 -2.19 11.04 -4.39
CA PHE A 281 -3.34 11.17 -3.50
C PHE A 281 -4.39 12.04 -4.18
N LYS A 282 -5.58 11.47 -4.38
CA LYS A 282 -6.69 12.09 -5.11
C LYS A 282 -8.01 11.54 -4.60
N ARG A 283 -9.05 12.37 -4.66
CA ARG A 283 -10.41 11.92 -4.38
C ARG A 283 -10.89 10.94 -5.45
N HIS A 284 -11.83 10.08 -5.09
CA HIS A 284 -12.49 9.21 -6.05
C HIS A 284 -13.35 10.03 -7.03
N SER A 285 -13.02 9.95 -8.32
CA SER A 285 -13.77 10.59 -9.40
C SER A 285 -13.64 9.80 -10.71
N LYS A 286 -14.68 9.87 -11.55
CA LYS A 286 -14.64 9.32 -12.92
C LYS A 286 -13.61 10.07 -13.79
N ASP A 287 -13.50 11.38 -13.61
CA ASP A 287 -12.53 12.22 -14.31
C ASP A 287 -11.54 12.86 -13.34
N TRP A 288 -10.74 12.02 -12.69
CA TRP A 288 -9.74 12.48 -11.73
C TRP A 288 -8.67 13.40 -12.34
N LYS A 289 -8.50 13.39 -13.68
CA LYS A 289 -7.45 14.16 -14.37
C LYS A 289 -7.72 15.66 -14.35
N ASP A 290 -9.00 16.02 -14.25
CA ASP A 290 -9.52 17.38 -14.23
C ASP A 290 -9.65 17.94 -12.80
N ALA A 291 -9.27 17.17 -11.78
CA ALA A 291 -9.27 17.56 -10.37
C ALA A 291 -7.84 17.72 -9.83
N PRO A 292 -7.62 18.50 -8.76
CA PRO A 292 -6.30 18.66 -8.16
C PRO A 292 -5.85 17.37 -7.44
N VAL A 293 -4.59 16.98 -7.64
CA VAL A 293 -3.99 15.78 -7.05
C VAL A 293 -2.59 16.07 -6.50
N TYR A 294 -2.27 15.47 -5.36
CA TYR A 294 -0.89 15.40 -4.89
C TYR A 294 -0.19 14.23 -5.56
N PHE A 295 1.11 14.36 -5.81
CA PHE A 295 1.91 13.30 -6.40
C PHE A 295 3.35 13.30 -5.91
N PHE A 296 3.98 12.12 -5.97
CA PHE A 296 5.42 11.93 -5.90
C PHE A 296 5.82 10.95 -7.02
N GLU A 297 6.91 11.24 -7.71
CA GLU A 297 7.44 10.46 -8.82
C GLU A 297 8.95 10.28 -8.65
N ILE A 298 9.41 9.09 -9.01
CA ILE A 298 10.82 8.71 -9.04
C ILE A 298 11.18 8.17 -10.42
N ALA A 299 12.33 8.60 -10.91
CA ALA A 299 13.00 8.13 -12.12
C ALA A 299 14.48 7.80 -11.76
N PRO A 300 15.27 7.22 -12.67
CA PRO A 300 16.66 6.87 -12.39
C PRO A 300 17.54 8.05 -11.96
N ASP A 301 17.26 9.24 -12.46
CA ASP A 301 18.12 10.44 -12.35
C ASP A 301 17.43 11.65 -11.73
N PHE A 302 16.16 11.52 -11.32
CA PHE A 302 15.44 12.56 -10.60
C PHE A 302 14.30 11.99 -9.78
N TYR A 303 13.88 12.75 -8.78
CA TYR A 303 12.56 12.63 -8.19
C TYR A 303 11.86 13.98 -8.19
N ARG A 304 10.53 13.94 -8.15
CA ARG A 304 9.72 15.16 -8.06
C ARG A 304 8.42 14.92 -7.31
N TYR A 305 7.90 15.96 -6.69
CA TYR A 305 6.62 15.89 -6.01
C TYR A 305 5.96 17.26 -5.99
N GLY A 306 4.66 17.25 -5.76
CA GLY A 306 3.88 18.46 -5.71
C GLY A 306 2.39 18.23 -5.80
N LEU A 307 1.70 19.24 -6.31
CA LEU A 307 0.25 19.32 -6.41
C LEU A 307 -0.13 19.96 -7.73
N GLY A 308 -1.20 19.49 -8.35
CA GLY A 308 -1.83 20.22 -9.45
C GLY A 308 -2.80 19.38 -10.23
N TYR A 309 -3.07 19.82 -11.46
CA TYR A 309 -3.91 19.09 -12.39
C TYR A 309 -3.06 18.21 -13.29
N TYR A 310 -3.49 16.97 -13.51
CA TYR A 310 -2.89 16.13 -14.54
C TYR A 310 -3.17 16.71 -15.93
N SER A 311 -4.42 17.11 -16.17
CA SER A 311 -4.85 17.74 -17.42
C SER A 311 -6.17 18.48 -17.19
N ALA A 312 -6.11 19.69 -16.63
CA ALA A 312 -7.29 20.52 -16.43
C ALA A 312 -7.96 20.85 -17.77
N SER A 313 -9.28 20.74 -17.80
CA SER A 313 -10.12 21.19 -18.89
C SER A 313 -10.15 22.72 -18.96
N LYS A 314 -10.53 23.25 -20.14
CA LYS A 314 -10.72 24.69 -20.31
C LYS A 314 -11.77 25.22 -19.31
N SER A 315 -12.86 24.49 -19.09
CA SER A 315 -13.92 24.87 -18.13
C SER A 315 -13.39 24.99 -16.71
N THR A 316 -12.57 24.04 -16.25
CA THR A 316 -11.92 24.09 -14.93
C THR A 316 -11.05 25.31 -14.78
N MET A 317 -10.23 25.59 -15.79
CA MET A 317 -9.34 26.75 -15.77
C MET A 317 -10.11 28.07 -15.86
N ASP A 318 -11.26 28.10 -16.54
CA ASP A 318 -12.12 29.28 -16.57
C ASP A 318 -12.75 29.54 -15.20
N LEU A 319 -13.20 28.51 -14.47
CA LEU A 319 -13.66 28.64 -13.07
C LEU A 319 -12.53 29.09 -12.13
N PHE A 320 -11.33 28.54 -12.28
CA PHE A 320 -10.16 28.98 -11.53
C PHE A 320 -9.86 30.47 -11.74
N ARG A 321 -9.94 30.96 -12.99
CA ARG A 321 -9.80 32.39 -13.32
C ARG A 321 -10.93 33.23 -12.74
N GLN A 322 -12.16 32.74 -12.75
CA GLN A 322 -13.29 33.43 -12.11
C GLN A 322 -13.03 33.62 -10.61
N LEU A 323 -12.53 32.59 -9.91
CA LEU A 323 -12.15 32.73 -8.50
C LEU A 323 -11.02 33.75 -8.30
N ILE A 324 -10.01 33.77 -9.18
CA ILE A 324 -8.95 34.80 -9.13
C ILE A 324 -9.57 36.20 -9.27
N ASN A 325 -10.47 36.40 -10.23
CA ASN A 325 -11.10 37.69 -10.49
C ASN A 325 -12.04 38.14 -9.35
N ARG A 326 -12.63 37.20 -8.59
CA ARG A 326 -13.44 37.51 -7.41
C ARG A 326 -12.60 38.13 -6.29
N ASP A 327 -11.39 37.62 -6.03
CA ASP A 327 -10.45 38.19 -5.06
C ASP A 327 -8.98 37.87 -5.37
N GLU A 328 -8.35 38.76 -6.14
CA GLU A 328 -6.95 38.62 -6.55
C GLU A 328 -5.99 38.63 -5.36
N LYS A 329 -6.28 39.41 -4.31
CA LYS A 329 -5.41 39.53 -3.14
C LYS A 329 -5.45 38.25 -2.30
N ALA A 330 -6.64 37.67 -2.12
CA ALA A 330 -6.78 36.37 -1.46
C ALA A 330 -6.05 35.28 -2.23
N PHE A 331 -6.18 35.24 -3.57
CA PHE A 331 -5.44 34.27 -4.37
C PHE A 331 -3.92 34.44 -4.24
N LEU A 332 -3.39 35.67 -4.32
CA LEU A 332 -1.96 35.91 -4.16
C LEU A 332 -1.44 35.51 -2.76
N LYS A 333 -2.27 35.65 -1.73
CA LYS A 333 -1.96 35.13 -0.39
C LYS A 333 -1.86 33.60 -0.40
N VAL A 334 -2.77 32.90 -1.06
CA VAL A 334 -2.70 31.44 -1.24
C VAL A 334 -1.44 31.06 -2.02
N ALA A 335 -1.20 31.69 -3.17
CA ALA A 335 -0.06 31.40 -4.05
C ALA A 335 1.30 31.60 -3.37
N SER A 336 1.37 32.36 -2.26
CA SER A 336 2.60 32.51 -1.47
C SER A 336 3.09 31.21 -0.82
N CYS A 337 2.23 30.19 -0.71
CA CYS A 337 2.62 28.86 -0.24
C CYS A 337 3.52 28.13 -1.24
N CYS A 338 3.47 28.50 -2.53
CA CYS A 338 4.24 27.92 -3.63
C CYS A 338 5.66 28.48 -3.75
N LYS A 339 6.22 28.98 -2.65
CA LYS A 339 7.62 29.42 -2.58
C LYS A 339 8.59 28.24 -2.72
N SER A 340 9.88 28.55 -2.83
CA SER A 340 10.96 27.56 -2.88
C SER A 340 10.75 26.43 -1.86
N PRO A 341 10.91 25.15 -2.27
CA PRO A 341 11.56 24.70 -3.50
C PRO A 341 10.59 24.44 -4.68
N PHE A 342 9.34 24.89 -4.57
CA PHE A 342 8.32 24.64 -5.58
C PHE A 342 8.31 25.65 -6.72
N GLU A 343 8.04 25.15 -7.92
CA GLU A 343 7.92 25.94 -9.15
C GLU A 343 6.57 25.69 -9.82
N LEU A 344 6.00 26.74 -10.41
CA LEU A 344 4.79 26.64 -11.24
C LEU A 344 5.15 26.17 -12.64
N VAL A 345 4.62 25.01 -13.02
CA VAL A 345 4.83 24.39 -14.32
C VAL A 345 3.51 24.27 -15.11
N GLY A 346 3.62 24.04 -16.42
CA GLY A 346 2.48 23.80 -17.30
C GLY A 346 2.50 24.70 -18.53
N GLU A 347 1.79 24.31 -19.59
CA GLU A 347 1.77 25.10 -20.82
C GLU A 347 0.99 26.41 -20.61
N SER A 348 1.55 27.53 -21.09
CA SER A 348 0.86 28.83 -21.11
C SER A 348 0.29 29.13 -22.49
N TYR A 349 -0.75 29.97 -22.54
CA TYR A 349 -1.17 30.57 -23.79
C TYR A 349 -0.07 31.47 -24.37
N LYS A 350 0.14 31.38 -25.69
CA LYS A 350 1.11 32.22 -26.42
C LYS A 350 0.76 33.71 -26.36
N ARG A 351 -0.53 34.03 -26.27
CA ARG A 351 -1.05 35.39 -26.14
C ARG A 351 -1.67 35.52 -24.75
N PRO A 352 -1.31 36.56 -23.97
CA PRO A 352 -1.95 36.82 -22.68
C PRO A 352 -3.46 36.94 -22.84
N LEU A 353 -4.20 36.35 -21.90
CA LEU A 353 -5.67 36.45 -21.85
C LEU A 353 -6.12 37.85 -21.40
N VAL A 354 -5.26 38.55 -20.65
CA VAL A 354 -5.46 39.94 -20.18
C VAL A 354 -4.20 40.74 -20.51
N LYS A 355 -4.35 41.89 -21.16
CA LYS A 355 -3.21 42.68 -21.70
C LYS A 355 -2.32 43.31 -20.61
N GLU A 356 -2.92 43.82 -19.54
CA GLU A 356 -2.23 44.61 -18.50
C GLU A 356 -2.43 43.98 -17.11
N GLN A 357 -2.23 42.67 -17.00
CA GLN A 357 -2.33 41.97 -15.71
C GLN A 357 -1.00 42.04 -14.95
N ALA A 358 -1.08 42.18 -13.63
CA ALA A 358 0.10 42.13 -12.76
C ALA A 358 0.87 40.82 -12.97
N ALA A 359 2.21 40.89 -13.11
CA ALA A 359 3.05 39.76 -13.51
C ALA A 359 2.81 38.50 -12.66
N LYS A 360 2.72 38.66 -11.33
CA LYS A 360 2.48 37.54 -10.39
C LYS A 360 1.13 36.84 -10.60
N LEU A 361 0.11 37.54 -11.09
CA LEU A 361 -1.18 36.93 -11.46
C LEU A 361 -1.12 36.31 -12.85
N ALA A 362 -0.45 36.98 -13.78
CA ALA A 362 -0.31 36.54 -15.17
C ALA A 362 0.36 35.15 -15.27
N ASP A 363 1.30 34.83 -14.38
CA ASP A 363 1.98 33.53 -14.31
C ASP A 363 1.02 32.34 -14.11
N TRP A 364 -0.08 32.58 -13.38
CA TRP A 364 -1.13 31.60 -13.10
C TRP A 364 -2.26 31.68 -14.12
N TYR A 365 -2.74 32.90 -14.38
CA TYR A 365 -3.93 33.14 -15.18
C TYR A 365 -3.80 32.60 -16.61
N ASN A 366 -2.59 32.70 -17.18
CA ASN A 366 -2.32 32.28 -18.55
C ASN A 366 -2.01 30.79 -18.73
N ARG A 367 -2.06 29.97 -17.67
CA ARG A 367 -1.83 28.51 -17.76
C ARG A 367 -3.03 27.81 -18.39
N LYS A 368 -2.79 26.88 -19.31
CA LYS A 368 -3.83 26.00 -19.87
C LYS A 368 -4.20 24.85 -18.94
N SER A 369 -3.22 24.42 -18.15
CA SER A 369 -3.28 23.49 -17.02
C SER A 369 -1.96 23.70 -16.28
N PHE A 370 -1.91 23.40 -14.98
CA PHE A 370 -0.70 23.60 -14.21
C PHE A 370 -0.51 22.57 -13.10
N ALA A 371 0.74 22.48 -12.67
CA ALA A 371 1.10 21.92 -11.38
C ALA A 371 2.15 22.81 -10.71
N VAL A 372 2.28 22.65 -9.40
CA VAL A 372 3.32 23.25 -8.59
C VAL A 372 4.15 22.10 -8.06
N MET A 373 5.43 22.04 -8.43
CA MET A 373 6.27 20.91 -8.08
C MET A 373 7.71 21.29 -7.77
N HIS A 374 8.34 20.49 -6.92
CA HIS A 374 9.78 20.48 -6.73
C HIS A 374 10.36 19.30 -7.50
N THR A 375 11.46 19.53 -8.24
CA THR A 375 12.23 18.48 -8.92
C THR A 375 13.67 18.52 -8.41
N SER A 376 14.18 17.38 -7.95
CA SER A 376 15.57 17.20 -7.52
C SER A 376 16.25 16.15 -8.39
N ARG A 377 17.53 16.37 -8.69
CA ARG A 377 18.45 15.36 -9.26
C ARG A 377 19.39 14.76 -8.22
N ASP A 378 19.40 15.31 -7.02
CA ASP A 378 20.08 14.71 -5.89
C ASP A 378 19.19 13.59 -5.37
N MET A 379 19.62 12.34 -5.56
CA MET A 379 18.85 11.13 -5.24
C MET A 379 19.08 10.64 -3.81
N GLU A 380 19.96 11.26 -3.02
CA GLU A 380 20.26 10.77 -1.66
C GLU A 380 18.99 10.69 -0.79
N MET A 381 18.09 11.67 -0.94
CA MET A 381 16.83 11.74 -0.19
C MET A 381 15.91 10.52 -0.41
N VAL A 382 15.94 9.89 -1.60
CA VAL A 382 15.01 8.78 -1.89
C VAL A 382 15.47 7.46 -1.28
N PHE A 383 16.71 7.36 -0.80
CA PHE A 383 17.27 6.15 -0.20
C PHE A 383 17.08 6.07 1.32
N ASP A 384 16.47 7.09 1.92
CA ASP A 384 16.30 7.22 3.36
C ASP A 384 14.82 7.40 3.73
N ASN A 385 14.46 6.98 4.96
CA ASN A 385 13.10 7.14 5.47
C ASN A 385 12.72 8.61 5.71
N GLY A 386 13.70 9.52 5.78
CA GLY A 386 13.51 10.96 5.82
C GLY A 386 12.72 11.52 4.63
N LEU A 387 12.61 10.77 3.53
CA LEU A 387 11.70 11.09 2.43
C LEU A 387 10.26 11.29 2.91
N ILE A 388 9.77 10.50 3.87
CA ILE A 388 8.40 10.63 4.39
C ILE A 388 8.19 12.04 4.93
N THR A 389 9.03 12.46 5.87
CA THR A 389 8.96 13.80 6.48
C THR A 389 9.21 14.90 5.45
N HIS A 390 10.08 14.66 4.46
CA HIS A 390 10.32 15.61 3.37
C HIS A 390 9.04 15.85 2.54
N LEU A 391 8.36 14.78 2.14
CA LEU A 391 7.11 14.84 1.38
C LEU A 391 5.97 15.43 2.20
N GLU A 392 5.80 15.03 3.46
CA GLU A 392 4.76 15.58 4.34
C GLU A 392 4.87 17.09 4.51
N LYS A 393 6.08 17.60 4.76
CA LYS A 393 6.32 19.05 4.87
C LYS A 393 5.95 19.76 3.57
N GLY A 394 6.35 19.20 2.45
CA GLY A 394 6.05 19.73 1.12
C GLY A 394 4.55 19.73 0.80
N PHE A 395 3.86 18.62 1.03
CA PHE A 395 2.43 18.50 0.78
C PHE A 395 1.61 19.41 1.69
N LYS A 396 1.97 19.50 2.97
CA LYS A 396 1.37 20.44 3.92
C LYS A 396 1.61 21.90 3.53
N GLN A 397 2.79 22.22 3.02
CA GLN A 397 3.07 23.57 2.48
C GLN A 397 2.13 23.93 1.33
N LEU A 398 1.76 22.97 0.48
CA LEU A 398 0.85 23.20 -0.66
C LEU A 398 -0.64 23.09 -0.30
N ALA A 399 -1.01 22.72 0.93
CA ALA A 399 -2.41 22.57 1.36
C ALA A 399 -3.29 23.81 1.10
N PRO A 400 -2.83 25.06 1.33
CA PRO A 400 -3.65 26.23 1.02
C PRO A 400 -4.00 26.34 -0.47
N LEU A 401 -3.08 25.95 -1.37
CA LEU A 401 -3.37 25.89 -2.80
C LEU A 401 -4.35 24.76 -3.09
N TYR A 402 -4.18 23.57 -2.50
CA TYR A 402 -5.12 22.47 -2.65
C TYR A 402 -6.55 22.88 -2.31
N ASP A 403 -6.74 23.48 -1.13
CA ASP A 403 -8.05 23.95 -0.66
C ASP A 403 -8.68 24.96 -1.63
N TYR A 404 -7.86 25.85 -2.20
CA TYR A 404 -8.32 26.81 -3.20
C TYR A 404 -8.77 26.10 -4.49
N LEU A 405 -8.05 25.09 -4.95
CA LEU A 405 -8.43 24.30 -6.13
C LEU A 405 -9.65 23.42 -5.86
N MET A 406 -9.84 22.94 -4.63
CA MET A 406 -11.05 22.21 -4.26
C MET A 406 -12.31 23.09 -4.28
N ARG A 407 -12.19 24.41 -4.08
CA ARG A 407 -13.30 25.35 -4.34
C ARG A 407 -13.67 25.40 -5.81
N VAL A 408 -12.70 25.28 -6.72
CA VAL A 408 -12.97 25.16 -8.16
C VAL A 408 -13.80 23.90 -8.43
N GLU A 409 -13.46 22.77 -7.79
CA GLU A 409 -14.24 21.53 -7.90
C GLU A 409 -15.66 21.66 -7.36
N GLN A 410 -15.86 22.44 -6.29
CA GLN A 410 -17.19 22.71 -5.75
C GLN A 410 -18.05 23.51 -6.76
N LEU A 411 -17.49 24.52 -7.39
CA LEU A 411 -18.18 25.31 -8.43
C LEU A 411 -18.58 24.49 -9.66
N LYS A 412 -17.82 23.43 -10.00
CA LYS A 412 -18.24 22.52 -11.08
C LYS A 412 -19.53 21.79 -10.76
N ARG A 413 -19.79 21.49 -9.48
CA ARG A 413 -20.98 20.79 -9.01
C ARG A 413 -22.16 21.74 -8.85
N ASN A 414 -21.89 22.97 -8.38
CA ASN A 414 -22.87 24.02 -8.14
C ASN A 414 -22.45 25.33 -8.83
N PRO A 415 -22.82 25.53 -10.11
CA PRO A 415 -22.38 26.70 -10.89
C PRO A 415 -22.99 28.04 -10.44
N GLU A 416 -24.01 28.03 -9.57
CA GLU A 416 -24.75 29.22 -9.14
C GLU A 416 -24.22 29.86 -7.84
N ASP A 417 -23.21 29.28 -7.18
CA ASP A 417 -22.50 29.82 -6.01
C ASP A 417 -21.17 30.54 -6.39
#